data_AF-A0A9P7C307-F1
#
_entry.id   AF-A0A9P7C307-F1
#
_cell.length_a   1.000
_cell.length_b   1.000
_cell.length_c   1.000
_cell.angle_alpha   90.00
_cell.angle_beta   90.00
_cell.angle_gamma   90.00
#
_symmetry.space_group_name_H-M   'P 1'
#
loop_
_entity.id
_entity.type
_entity.pdbx_description
1 polymer ?
#
loop_
_entity_poly.entity_id
_entity_poly.type
_entity_poly.pdbx_seq_one_letter_code
_entity_poly.pdbx_strand_id
1 'polypeptide(L)'
;MHSMDNYYVSKLIPLMREAGVAAIANPLINITLQGRHDTYPKRRGMTRVPELLAAGVPVALGHDCVMAPWYSQGSGDMLEVAHMGLHVAQMTGQDAMRACFEAVTTTPAKILGLDDTGIARYACAPPA
;
A
#
# COMPACT_ATOMS: atom_id res chain seq x y z
N MET A 1 2.54 -5.39 -9.44
CA MET A 1 2.18 -5.15 -10.86
C MET A 1 3.08 -4.09 -11.56
N HIS A 2 4.29 -3.83 -11.07
CA HIS A 2 5.14 -2.72 -11.55
C HIS A 2 5.98 -3.04 -12.79
N SER A 3 6.25 -4.32 -13.04
CA SER A 3 7.02 -4.79 -14.21
C SER A 3 6.14 -5.42 -15.28
N MET A 4 4.82 -5.31 -15.14
CA MET A 4 3.85 -5.82 -16.11
C MET A 4 3.60 -4.75 -17.18
N ASP A 5 3.44 -5.21 -18.42
CA ASP A 5 3.01 -4.38 -19.54
C ASP A 5 1.66 -3.68 -19.27
N ASN A 6 1.47 -2.50 -19.86
CA ASN A 6 0.28 -1.68 -19.68
C ASN A 6 -0.99 -2.34 -20.26
N TYR A 7 -0.89 -3.01 -21.40
CA TYR A 7 -2.03 -3.69 -22.00
C TYR A 7 -2.54 -4.80 -21.07
N TYR A 8 -1.64 -5.64 -20.55
CA TYR A 8 -2.00 -6.67 -19.58
C TYR A 8 -2.65 -6.09 -18.32
N VAL A 9 -2.05 -5.03 -17.75
CA VAL A 9 -2.58 -4.41 -16.52
C VAL A 9 -3.95 -3.77 -16.74
N SER A 10 -4.20 -3.20 -17.93
CA SER A 10 -5.51 -2.62 -18.28
C SER A 10 -6.64 -3.66 -18.24
N LYS A 11 -6.32 -4.94 -18.47
CA LYS A 11 -7.26 -6.07 -18.35
C LYS A 11 -7.33 -6.61 -16.92
N LEU A 12 -6.19 -6.66 -16.22
CA LEU A 12 -6.10 -7.26 -14.89
C LEU A 12 -6.80 -6.42 -13.80
N ILE A 13 -6.66 -5.10 -13.80
CA ILE A 13 -7.23 -4.24 -12.73
C ILE A 13 -8.76 -4.39 -12.63
N PRO A 14 -9.54 -4.35 -13.74
CA PRO A 14 -10.97 -4.62 -13.69
C PRO A 14 -11.32 -5.99 -13.11
N LEU A 15 -10.54 -7.03 -13.44
CA LEU A 15 -10.75 -8.38 -12.90
C LEU A 15 -10.47 -8.45 -11.40
N MET A 16 -9.45 -7.74 -10.91
CA MET A 16 -9.20 -7.62 -9.46
C MET A 16 -10.37 -6.94 -8.75
N ARG A 17 -10.93 -5.89 -9.35
CA ARG A 17 -12.11 -5.21 -8.81
C ARG A 17 -13.33 -6.12 -8.79
N GLU A 18 -13.58 -6.85 -9.87
CA GLU A 18 -14.69 -7.82 -9.98
C GLU A 18 -14.55 -8.95 -8.96
N ALA A 19 -13.34 -9.46 -8.76
CA ALA A 19 -13.05 -10.52 -7.79
C ALA A 19 -13.17 -10.07 -6.32
N GLY A 20 -13.27 -8.75 -6.06
CA GLY A 20 -13.37 -8.22 -4.71
C GLY A 20 -12.09 -8.38 -3.86
N VAL A 21 -10.94 -8.58 -4.50
CA VAL A 21 -9.65 -8.73 -3.79
C VAL A 21 -9.08 -7.37 -3.38
N ALA A 22 -8.26 -7.37 -2.34
CA ALA A 22 -7.46 -6.23 -1.94
C ALA A 22 -5.99 -6.37 -2.40
N ALA A 23 -5.29 -5.24 -2.51
CA ALA A 23 -3.86 -5.19 -2.78
C ALA A 23 -3.11 -4.55 -1.61
N ILE A 24 -2.00 -5.14 -1.20
CA ILE A 24 -1.16 -4.61 -0.12
C ILE A 24 0.20 -4.27 -0.72
N ALA A 25 0.60 -3.01 -0.66
CA ALA A 25 1.91 -2.54 -1.11
C ALA A 25 2.82 -2.29 0.10
N ASN A 26 4.09 -2.69 0.03
CA ASN A 26 5.00 -2.56 1.16
C ASN A 26 6.13 -1.59 0.78
N PRO A 27 5.91 -0.27 0.85
CA PRO A 27 6.76 0.71 0.18
C PRO A 27 8.23 0.66 0.63
N LEU A 28 8.49 0.52 1.94
CA LEU A 28 9.85 0.48 2.50
C LEU A 28 10.66 -0.72 1.96
N ILE A 29 10.05 -1.90 1.92
CA ILE A 29 10.74 -3.10 1.44
C ILE A 29 10.73 -3.20 -0.09
N ASN A 30 9.66 -2.75 -0.75
CA ASN A 30 9.55 -2.77 -2.20
C ASN A 30 10.68 -1.95 -2.82
N ILE A 31 10.90 -0.71 -2.36
CA ILE A 31 12.00 0.11 -2.87
C ILE A 31 13.40 -0.45 -2.50
N THR A 32 13.48 -1.22 -1.41
CA THR A 32 14.74 -1.84 -0.97
C THR A 32 15.11 -3.07 -1.79
N LEU A 33 14.16 -3.95 -2.10
CA LEU A 33 14.44 -5.25 -2.75
C LEU A 33 14.25 -5.23 -4.26
N GLN A 34 13.37 -4.37 -4.77
CA GLN A 34 13.07 -4.37 -6.20
C GLN A 34 14.10 -3.56 -7.00
N GLY A 35 14.20 -3.86 -8.30
CA GLY A 35 15.16 -3.19 -9.19
C GLY A 35 16.63 -3.54 -8.91
N ARG A 36 16.92 -4.53 -8.06
CA ARG A 36 18.30 -4.99 -7.76
C ARG A 36 19.03 -5.59 -8.97
N HIS A 37 18.27 -6.16 -9.91
CA HIS A 37 18.80 -6.69 -11.18
C HIS A 37 18.78 -5.68 -12.33
N ASP A 38 18.23 -4.48 -12.13
CA ASP A 38 18.30 -3.42 -13.13
C ASP A 38 19.64 -2.69 -13.02
N THR A 39 20.22 -2.32 -14.17
CA THR A 39 21.34 -1.38 -14.22
C THR A 39 20.81 0.05 -14.09
N TYR A 40 20.80 0.81 -15.18
CA TYR A 40 20.17 2.12 -15.27
C TYR A 40 19.37 2.23 -16.57
N PRO A 41 18.13 2.77 -16.52
CA PRO A 41 17.42 3.30 -15.34
C PRO A 41 16.95 2.20 -14.37
N LYS A 42 16.88 2.52 -13.07
CA LYS A 42 16.41 1.59 -12.02
C LYS A 42 14.95 1.82 -11.67
N ARG A 43 14.12 0.78 -11.75
CA ARG A 43 12.68 0.89 -11.44
C ARG A 43 12.42 1.04 -9.93
N ARG A 44 11.32 1.69 -9.58
CA ARG A 44 10.85 1.83 -8.18
C ARG A 44 10.36 0.51 -7.56
N GLY A 45 9.71 -0.32 -8.37
CA GLY A 45 9.29 -1.66 -7.94
C GLY A 45 8.11 -1.72 -6.96
N MET A 46 7.35 -0.65 -6.78
CA MET A 46 6.09 -0.69 -6.03
C MET A 46 4.91 -0.89 -6.97
N THR A 47 3.90 -1.67 -6.56
CA THR A 47 2.69 -1.89 -7.36
C THR A 47 1.95 -0.59 -7.71
N ARG A 48 1.00 -0.66 -8.65
CA ARG A 48 0.26 0.47 -9.23
C ARG A 48 -0.82 1.04 -8.29
N VAL A 49 -0.38 1.57 -7.14
CA VAL A 49 -1.26 2.05 -6.06
C VAL A 49 -2.27 3.10 -6.56
N PRO A 50 -1.87 4.17 -7.28
CA PRO A 50 -2.82 5.17 -7.76
C PRO A 50 -3.90 4.57 -8.69
N GLU A 51 -3.51 3.68 -9.61
CA GLU A 51 -4.42 3.09 -10.57
C GLU A 51 -5.39 2.08 -9.92
N LEU A 52 -4.91 1.33 -8.93
CA LEU A 52 -5.75 0.42 -8.14
C LEU A 52 -6.78 1.20 -7.32
N LEU A 53 -6.36 2.28 -6.65
CA LEU A 53 -7.26 3.18 -5.92
C LEU A 53 -8.30 3.80 -6.85
N ALA A 54 -7.88 4.32 -8.02
CA ALA A 54 -8.79 4.90 -9.00
C ALA A 54 -9.82 3.89 -9.55
N ALA A 55 -9.46 2.61 -9.62
CA ALA A 55 -10.36 1.54 -10.03
C ALA A 55 -11.26 1.00 -8.89
N GLY A 56 -11.13 1.53 -7.67
CA GLY A 56 -11.89 1.09 -6.51
C GLY A 56 -11.44 -0.27 -5.95
N VAL A 57 -10.21 -0.70 -6.25
CA VAL A 57 -9.59 -1.85 -5.57
C VAL A 57 -9.10 -1.38 -4.20
N PRO A 58 -9.47 -2.03 -3.08
CA PRO A 58 -8.94 -1.67 -1.77
C PRO A 58 -7.41 -1.82 -1.76
N VAL A 59 -6.70 -0.75 -1.37
CA VAL A 59 -5.24 -0.76 -1.23
C VAL A 59 -4.82 -0.42 0.19
N ALA A 60 -4.02 -1.28 0.80
CA ALA A 60 -3.34 -1.00 2.06
C ALA A 60 -1.82 -0.87 1.88
N LEU A 61 -1.17 -0.16 2.80
CA LEU A 61 0.27 -0.09 2.88
C LEU A 61 0.77 -0.85 4.12
N GLY A 62 1.77 -1.70 3.94
CA GLY A 62 2.37 -2.50 5.01
C GLY A 62 3.85 -2.18 5.25
N HIS A 63 4.31 -2.41 6.47
CA HIS A 63 5.74 -2.30 6.80
C HIS A 63 6.54 -3.53 6.30
N ASP A 64 5.90 -4.71 6.27
CA ASP A 64 6.47 -6.02 5.92
C ASP A 64 7.49 -6.54 6.93
N CYS A 65 8.67 -5.92 6.99
CA CYS A 65 9.80 -6.35 7.79
C CYS A 65 10.26 -5.23 8.73
N VAL A 66 10.55 -5.56 9.99
CA VAL A 66 11.13 -4.66 10.99
C VAL A 66 12.33 -5.36 11.62
N MET A 67 13.53 -4.80 11.47
CA MET A 67 14.77 -5.36 12.02
C MET A 67 14.98 -6.86 11.66
N ALA A 68 14.65 -7.23 10.42
CA ALA A 68 14.64 -8.61 9.93
C ALA A 68 15.66 -8.83 8.81
N PRO A 69 15.97 -10.09 8.41
CA PRO A 69 16.99 -10.38 7.40
C PRO A 69 16.79 -9.69 6.04
N TRP A 70 15.54 -9.39 5.67
CA TRP A 70 15.22 -8.69 4.42
C TRP A 70 15.25 -7.16 4.55
N TYR A 71 15.14 -6.63 5.78
CA TYR A 71 15.13 -5.20 6.07
C TYR A 71 15.70 -4.93 7.47
N SER A 72 16.95 -4.49 7.53
CA SER A 72 17.65 -4.19 8.78
C SER A 72 17.26 -2.85 9.43
N GLN A 73 16.24 -2.18 8.90
CA GLN A 73 15.71 -0.91 9.40
C GLN A 73 14.25 -1.11 9.85
N GLY A 74 13.59 -0.01 10.21
CA GLY A 74 12.18 0.03 10.58
C GLY A 74 11.97 0.24 12.07
N SER A 75 11.10 1.19 12.41
CA SER A 75 10.68 1.49 13.78
C SER A 75 9.31 0.87 14.12
N GLY A 76 8.65 0.23 13.14
CA GLY A 76 7.25 -0.20 13.27
C GLY A 76 6.25 0.94 13.09
N ASP A 77 6.69 2.15 12.71
CA ASP A 77 5.82 3.30 12.50
C ASP A 77 5.12 3.27 11.13
N MET A 78 3.79 3.24 11.14
CA MET A 78 2.98 3.24 9.93
C MET A 78 2.93 4.62 9.24
N LEU A 79 3.28 5.71 9.92
CA LEU A 79 3.47 7.01 9.28
C LEU A 79 4.71 7.02 8.39
N GLU A 80 5.79 6.35 8.78
CA GLU A 80 6.97 6.15 7.91
C GLU A 80 6.59 5.35 6.66
N VAL A 81 5.76 4.32 6.82
CA VAL A 81 5.22 3.52 5.70
C VAL A 81 4.39 4.39 4.76
N ALA A 82 3.44 5.18 5.27
CA ALA A 82 2.62 6.07 4.47
C ALA A 82 3.46 7.16 3.78
N HIS A 83 4.44 7.72 4.49
CA HIS A 83 5.39 8.70 3.95
C HIS A 83 6.20 8.13 2.80
N MET A 84 6.75 6.91 2.91
CA MET A 84 7.45 6.29 1.78
C MET A 84 6.49 5.97 0.64
N GLY A 85 5.29 5.45 0.96
CA GLY A 85 4.25 5.10 0.00
C GLY A 85 3.87 6.27 -0.89
N LEU A 86 3.58 7.43 -0.31
CA LEU A 86 3.17 8.60 -1.08
C LEU A 86 4.30 9.10 -2.01
N HIS A 87 5.56 9.02 -1.59
CA HIS A 87 6.70 9.44 -2.41
C HIS A 87 6.92 8.50 -3.60
N VAL A 88 6.94 7.18 -3.35
CA VAL A 88 7.18 6.18 -4.40
C VAL A 88 6.01 6.13 -5.39
N ALA A 89 4.78 6.34 -4.92
CA ALA A 89 3.56 6.40 -5.72
C ALA A 89 3.33 7.75 -6.42
N GLN A 90 4.11 8.80 -6.08
CA GLN A 90 3.86 10.18 -6.53
C GLN A 90 2.48 10.73 -6.14
N MET A 91 2.03 10.39 -4.94
CA MET A 91 0.72 10.78 -4.38
C MET A 91 0.85 12.02 -3.49
N THR A 92 1.38 13.12 -4.02
CA THR A 92 1.66 14.36 -3.26
C THR A 92 0.54 15.41 -3.34
N GLY A 93 -0.58 15.10 -3.99
CA GLY A 93 -1.80 15.92 -3.92
C GLY A 93 -2.55 15.68 -2.59
N GLN A 94 -3.30 16.67 -2.10
CA GLN A 94 -3.95 16.59 -0.79
C GLN A 94 -4.84 15.35 -0.62
N ASP A 95 -5.68 15.06 -1.61
CA ASP A 95 -6.56 13.88 -1.59
C ASP A 95 -5.78 12.57 -1.66
N ALA A 96 -4.71 12.55 -2.46
CA ALA A 96 -3.86 11.38 -2.59
C ALA A 96 -3.07 11.10 -1.29
N MET A 97 -2.56 12.14 -0.62
CA MET A 97 -1.93 12.02 0.70
C MET A 97 -2.93 11.51 1.74
N ARG A 98 -4.19 11.99 1.70
CA ARG A 98 -5.27 11.48 2.56
C ARG A 98 -5.49 9.98 2.34
N ALA A 99 -5.56 9.54 1.08
CA ALA A 99 -5.69 8.12 0.74
C ALA A 99 -4.51 7.29 1.27
N CYS A 100 -3.28 7.83 1.34
CA CYS A 100 -2.16 7.14 1.97
C CYS A 100 -2.34 6.92 3.48
N PHE A 101 -2.96 7.88 4.20
CA PHE A 101 -3.30 7.69 5.62
C PHE A 101 -4.41 6.64 5.79
N GLU A 102 -5.42 6.65 4.92
CA GLU A 102 -6.48 5.63 4.92
C GLU A 102 -5.93 4.23 4.62
N ALA A 103 -4.90 4.14 3.77
CA ALA A 103 -4.23 2.90 3.42
C ALA A 103 -3.41 2.28 4.58
N VAL A 104 -3.14 3.02 5.66
CA VAL A 104 -2.52 2.50 6.89
C VAL A 104 -3.46 2.49 8.09
N THR A 105 -4.74 2.84 7.91
CA THR A 105 -5.74 2.90 8.99
C THR A 105 -7.02 2.14 8.62
N THR A 106 -7.98 2.81 8.00
CA THR A 106 -9.34 2.28 7.77
C THR A 106 -9.39 1.19 6.71
N THR A 107 -8.55 1.26 5.67
CA THR A 107 -8.53 0.26 4.60
C THR A 107 -8.00 -1.09 5.09
N PRO A 108 -6.82 -1.19 5.74
CA PRO A 108 -6.35 -2.47 6.27
C PRO A 108 -7.30 -3.06 7.32
N ALA A 109 -7.95 -2.23 8.14
CA ALA A 109 -8.94 -2.74 9.11
C ALA A 109 -10.13 -3.45 8.41
N LYS A 110 -10.66 -2.86 7.34
CA LYS A 110 -11.71 -3.49 6.51
C LYS A 110 -11.22 -4.78 5.84
N ILE A 111 -9.98 -4.79 5.33
CA ILE A 111 -9.37 -5.97 4.70
C ILE A 111 -9.25 -7.13 5.70
N LEU A 112 -8.93 -6.81 6.97
CA LEU A 112 -8.80 -7.78 8.05
C LEU A 112 -10.15 -8.19 8.66
N GLY A 113 -11.28 -7.65 8.19
CA GLY A 113 -12.60 -7.94 8.76
C GLY A 113 -12.81 -7.38 10.16
N LEU A 114 -12.13 -6.26 10.49
CA LEU A 114 -12.28 -5.60 11.77
C LEU A 114 -13.48 -4.63 11.70
N ASP A 115 -14.63 -5.11 12.17
CA ASP A 115 -15.91 -4.40 12.01
C ASP A 115 -16.11 -3.23 12.99
N ASP A 116 -15.31 -3.17 14.07
CA ASP A 116 -15.47 -2.20 15.17
C ASP A 116 -14.23 -1.31 15.37
N THR A 117 -13.62 -0.90 14.25
CA THR A 117 -12.46 0.00 14.23
C THR A 117 -12.83 1.35 13.64
N GLY A 118 -12.76 2.40 14.44
CA GLY A 118 -13.02 3.76 14.01
C GLY A 118 -13.53 4.66 15.12
N ILE A 119 -13.63 5.96 14.85
CA ILE A 119 -14.23 6.90 15.80
C ILE A 119 -15.73 6.94 15.52
N ALA A 120 -16.48 6.09 16.21
CA ALA A 120 -17.94 6.05 16.16
C ALA A 120 -18.53 5.93 17.57
N ARG A 121 -19.79 6.36 17.75
CA ARG A 121 -20.51 6.11 19.00
C ARG A 121 -20.61 4.60 19.20
N TYR A 122 -20.22 4.12 20.38
CA TYR A 122 -20.18 2.70 20.76
C TYR A 122 -19.11 1.83 20.08
N ALA A 123 -18.13 2.42 19.40
CA ALA A 123 -16.99 1.65 18.92
C ALA A 123 -16.17 1.10 20.10
N CYS A 124 -15.69 -0.14 19.98
CA CYS A 124 -14.79 -0.74 20.95
C CYS A 124 -13.59 0.19 21.20
N ALA A 125 -13.37 0.56 22.47
CA ALA A 125 -12.18 1.32 22.84
C ALA A 125 -10.94 0.46 22.54
N PRO A 126 -9.87 1.02 21.94
CA PRO A 126 -8.65 0.26 21.73
C PRO A 126 -8.14 -0.28 23.07
N PRO A 127 -7.65 -1.54 23.12
CA PRO A 127 -7.07 -2.08 24.35
C PRO A 127 -5.90 -1.20 24.79
N ALA A 128 -5.86 -0.91 26.10
CA ALA A 128 -4.84 -0.07 26.74
C ALA A 128 -3.44 -0.69 26.69
#